data_AF-A0A967IN57-F1
#
_entry.id   AF-A0A967IN57-F1
#
_cell.length_a   1.000
_cell.length_b   1.000
_cell.length_c   1.000
_cell.angle_alpha   90.00
_cell.angle_beta   90.00
_cell.angle_gamma   90.00
#
_symmetry.space_group_name_H-M   'P 1'
#
loop_
_entity.id
_entity.type
_entity.pdbx_description
1 polymer ?
#
loop_
_entity_poly.entity_id
_entity_poly.type
_entity_poly.pdbx_seq_one_letter_code
_entity_poly.pdbx_strand_id
1 'polypeptide(L)'
;MNGQDQISGSVERITYYNEENGYTVLRLKPDSRGMLPYKYPRRGQDLITVVGNLPELNPGEWLKLTGRWGSHPKHGRQFQADLC
;
A
#
# COMPACT_ATOMS: atom_id res chain seq x y z
N MET A 1 -17.42 12.04 -8.22
CA MET A 1 -16.70 10.82 -8.66
C MET A 1 -15.62 10.53 -7.62
N ASN A 2 -15.94 9.76 -6.58
CA ASN A 2 -14.96 9.43 -5.53
C ASN A 2 -14.11 8.24 -6.03
N GLY A 3 -13.05 8.56 -6.77
CA GLY A 3 -12.15 7.59 -7.38
C GLY A 3 -11.23 6.94 -6.35
N GLN A 4 -11.76 5.98 -5.60
CA GLN A 4 -10.97 5.08 -4.76
C GLN A 4 -10.42 3.94 -5.63
N ASP A 5 -9.11 3.77 -5.62
CA ASP A 5 -8.40 2.63 -6.20
C ASP A 5 -8.35 1.50 -5.13
N GLN A 6 -8.34 0.24 -5.57
CA GLN A 6 -8.14 -0.92 -4.70
C GLN A 6 -6.85 -1.63 -5.06
N ILE A 7 -6.09 -2.04 -4.05
CA ILE A 7 -4.88 -2.84 -4.20
C ILE A 7 -4.96 -4.08 -3.30
N SER A 8 -4.31 -5.15 -3.71
CA SER A 8 -4.23 -6.37 -2.90
C SER A 8 -2.88 -7.03 -3.06
N GLY A 9 -2.40 -7.66 -1.99
CA GLY A 9 -1.07 -8.26 -1.96
C GLY A 9 -0.62 -8.61 -0.55
N SER A 10 0.60 -9.11 -0.44
CA SER A 10 1.21 -9.48 0.84
C SER A 10 2.09 -8.36 1.38
N VAL A 11 2.09 -8.15 2.69
CA VAL A 11 3.03 -7.25 3.37
C VAL A 11 4.43 -7.83 3.23
N GLU A 12 5.32 -7.15 2.52
CA GLU A 12 6.72 -7.54 2.42
C GLU A 12 7.49 -7.12 3.67
N ARG A 13 7.27 -5.88 4.13
CA ARG A 13 7.84 -5.36 5.37
C ARG A 13 7.09 -4.14 5.85
N ILE A 14 7.13 -3.89 7.15
CA ILE A 14 6.70 -2.65 7.77
C ILE A 14 7.94 -1.76 7.94
N THR A 15 7.87 -0.56 7.38
CA THR A 15 8.97 0.42 7.45
C THR A 15 8.83 1.29 8.69
N TYR A 16 7.59 1.61 9.07
CA TYR A 16 7.28 2.40 10.25
C TYR A 16 5.86 2.06 10.72
N TYR A 17 5.68 2.02 12.03
CA TYR A 17 4.38 1.89 12.69
C TYR A 17 4.37 2.82 13.89
N ASN A 18 3.29 3.57 14.03
CA ASN A 18 3.04 4.42 15.19
C ASN A 18 1.85 3.84 15.96
N GLU A 19 2.12 3.33 17.15
CA GLU A 19 1.13 2.70 18.04
C GLU A 19 0.13 3.71 18.62
N GLU A 20 0.49 5.00 18.71
CA GLU A 20 -0.38 6.04 19.31
C GLU A 20 -1.54 6.43 18.40
N ASN A 21 -1.34 6.41 17.08
CA ASN A 21 -2.35 6.83 16.10
C ASN A 21 -2.65 5.80 14.99
N GLY A 22 -1.97 4.65 15.02
CA GLY A 22 -2.11 3.58 14.01
C GLY A 22 -1.44 3.90 12.67
N TYR A 23 -0.68 4.99 12.55
CA TYR A 23 -0.07 5.38 11.29
C TYR A 23 1.02 4.37 10.89
N THR A 24 0.83 3.77 9.73
CA THR A 24 1.67 2.69 9.22
C THR A 24 2.23 3.06 7.86
N VAL A 25 3.53 2.80 7.67
CA VAL A 25 4.21 2.82 6.39
C VAL A 25 4.71 1.42 6.11
N LEU A 26 4.17 0.77 5.10
CA LEU A 26 4.56 -0.59 4.73
C LEU A 26 4.90 -0.69 3.24
N ARG A 27 5.68 -1.72 2.91
CA ARG A 27 5.95 -2.12 1.54
C ARG A 27 5.08 -3.34 1.26
N LEU A 28 4.14 -3.20 0.34
CA LEU A 28 3.25 -4.26 -0.10
C LEU A 28 3.80 -4.87 -1.39
N LYS A 29 3.93 -6.19 -1.41
CA LYS A 29 4.16 -6.95 -2.62
C LYS A 29 2.81 -7.25 -3.26
N PRO A 30 2.49 -6.62 -4.40
CA PRO A 30 1.19 -6.81 -5.02
C PRO A 30 1.00 -8.24 -5.51
N ASP A 31 -0.23 -8.75 -5.41
CA ASP A 31 -0.58 -10.04 -5.98
C ASP A 31 -0.71 -9.90 -7.52
N SER A 32 0.23 -10.48 -8.25
CA SER A 32 0.30 -10.46 -9.72
C SER A 32 -0.87 -11.18 -10.40
N ARG A 33 -1.78 -11.81 -9.63
CA ARG A 33 -2.96 -12.53 -10.16
C ARG A 33 -4.16 -11.62 -10.43
N GLY A 34 -4.14 -10.36 -9.98
CA GLY A 34 -5.16 -9.36 -10.31
C GLY A 34 -4.72 -8.43 -11.44
N MET A 35 -5.69 -7.84 -12.17
CA MET A 35 -5.44 -6.70 -13.05
C MET A 35 -4.79 -5.56 -12.24
N LEU A 36 -3.47 -5.47 -12.27
CA LEU A 36 -2.75 -4.33 -11.72
C LEU A 36 -3.04 -3.14 -12.65
N PRO A 37 -3.73 -2.06 -12.22
CA PRO A 37 -3.89 -0.89 -13.07
C PRO A 37 -2.54 -0.40 -13.57
N TYR A 38 -2.51 0.24 -14.74
CA TYR A 38 -1.29 0.79 -15.37
C TYR A 38 -0.44 1.69 -14.43
N LYS A 39 -1.03 2.15 -13.33
CA LYS A 39 -0.37 2.87 -12.24
C LYS A 39 0.61 1.99 -11.42
N TYR A 40 0.63 0.68 -11.63
CA TYR A 40 1.55 -0.20 -10.96
C TYR A 40 2.93 -0.14 -11.58
N PRO A 41 3.99 -0.21 -10.76
CA PRO A 41 5.33 -0.23 -11.26
C PRO A 41 5.60 -1.58 -11.99
N ARG A 42 6.16 -1.49 -13.20
CA ARG A 42 6.15 -2.59 -14.19
C ARG A 42 7.30 -3.59 -14.04
N ARG A 43 8.25 -3.38 -13.12
CA ARG A 43 9.32 -4.35 -12.88
C ARG A 43 8.97 -5.19 -11.65
N GLY A 44 9.23 -6.50 -11.75
CA GLY A 44 8.89 -7.51 -10.73
C GLY A 44 9.59 -7.37 -9.37
N GLN A 45 10.19 -6.21 -9.07
CA GLN A 45 10.81 -5.86 -7.79
C GLN A 45 10.15 -4.63 -7.13
N ASP A 46 9.17 -4.02 -7.79
CA ASP A 46 8.65 -2.74 -7.35
C ASP A 46 7.51 -2.93 -6.33
N LEU A 47 7.89 -3.09 -5.06
CA LEU A 47 6.95 -3.06 -3.93
C LEU A 47 6.23 -1.71 -3.89
N ILE A 48 4.96 -1.75 -3.50
CA ILE A 48 4.11 -0.57 -3.34
C ILE A 48 4.33 -0.01 -1.94
N THR A 49 4.67 1.26 -1.85
CA THR A 49 4.69 1.95 -0.57
C THR A 49 3.26 2.32 -0.21
N VAL A 50 2.74 1.72 0.86
CA VAL A 50 1.41 2.00 1.41
C VAL A 50 1.58 2.85 2.66
N VAL A 51 0.77 3.89 2.78
CA VAL A 51 0.68 4.76 3.96
C VAL A 51 -0.76 4.89 4.39
N GLY A 52 -1.01 4.99 5.68
CA GLY A 52 -2.34 5.19 6.22
C GLY A 52 -2.41 4.75 7.66
N ASN A 53 -3.53 5.02 8.30
CA ASN A 53 -3.80 4.39 9.58
C ASN A 53 -4.18 2.93 9.25
N LEU A 54 -3.51 1.97 9.86
CA LEU A 54 -3.75 0.55 9.67
C LEU A 54 -3.67 -0.12 11.05
N PRO A 55 -4.38 -1.23 11.28
CA PRO A 55 -4.16 -2.02 12.48
C PRO A 55 -2.71 -2.52 12.53
N GLU A 56 -2.32 -3.12 13.65
CA GLU A 56 -1.05 -3.83 13.72
C GLU A 56 -1.04 -4.96 12.68
N LEU A 57 -0.02 -4.96 11.82
CA LEU A 57 0.13 -5.88 10.70
C LEU A 57 1.43 -6.66 10.86
N ASN A 58 1.51 -7.83 10.22
CA ASN A 58 2.73 -8.63 10.20
C ASN A 58 3.26 -8.83 8.78
N PRO A 59 4.59 -8.86 8.58
CA PRO A 59 5.17 -9.30 7.31
C PRO A 59 4.67 -10.70 6.93
N GLY A 60 4.26 -10.87 5.68
CA GLY A 60 3.65 -12.09 5.15
C GLY A 60 2.12 -12.07 5.14
N GLU A 61 1.47 -11.17 5.88
CA GLU A 61 0.00 -11.06 5.85
C GLU A 61 -0.50 -10.57 4.50
N TRP A 62 -1.62 -11.13 4.05
CA TRP A 62 -2.28 -10.70 2.82
C TRP A 62 -3.36 -9.67 3.14
N LEU A 63 -3.31 -8.53 2.44
CA LEU A 63 -4.19 -7.40 2.66
C LEU A 63 -4.89 -6.98 1.38
N LYS A 64 -6.11 -6.49 1.56
CA LYS A 64 -6.87 -5.76 0.54
C LYS A 64 -7.12 -4.36 1.07
N LEU A 65 -6.62 -3.36 0.35
CA LEU A 65 -6.69 -1.97 0.74
C LEU A 65 -7.45 -1.17 -0.30
N THR A 66 -8.27 -0.23 0.16
CA THR A 66 -8.96 0.75 -0.66
C THR A 66 -8.38 2.12 -0.32
N GLY A 67 -8.21 2.98 -1.32
CA GLY A 67 -7.50 4.23 -1.09
C GLY A 67 -7.20 4.96 -2.37
N ARG A 68 -6.16 5.80 -2.35
CA ARG A 68 -5.82 6.68 -3.47
C ARG A 68 -4.32 6.70 -3.72
N TRP A 69 -3.94 6.76 -4.98
CA TRP A 69 -2.54 6.96 -5.35
C TRP A 69 -2.14 8.43 -5.15
N GLY A 70 -1.16 8.65 -4.28
CA GLY A 70 -0.44 9.91 -4.13
C GLY A 70 0.95 9.83 -4.74
N SER A 71 1.57 10.99 -4.96
CA SER A 71 2.98 11.08 -5.33
C SER A 71 3.70 12.05 -4.42
N HIS A 72 4.77 11.59 -3.79
CA HIS A 72 5.66 12.46 -3.04
C HIS A 72 6.87 12.84 -3.92
N PRO A 73 7.22 14.13 -4.05
CA PRO A 73 8.30 14.58 -4.94
C PRO A 73 9.66 13.96 -4.62
N LYS A 74 9.92 13.58 -3.36
CA LYS A 74 11.17 12.90 -2.94
C LYS A 74 11.12 11.36 -2.92
N HIS A 75 9.94 10.76 -2.70
CA HIS A 75 9.82 9.32 -2.45
C HIS A 75 9.08 8.57 -3.55
N GLY A 76 8.59 9.29 -4.57
CA GLY A 76 7.83 8.71 -5.66
C GLY A 76 6.40 8.39 -5.27
N ARG A 77 5.83 7.39 -5.94
CA ARG A 77 4.42 7.04 -5.84
C ARG A 77 4.13 6.25 -4.56
N GLN A 78 3.07 6.63 -3.86
CA GLN A 78 2.61 5.99 -2.63
C GLN A 78 1.11 5.75 -2.72
N PHE A 79 0.63 4.69 -2.07
CA PHE A 79 -0.79 4.40 -1.95
C PHE A 79 -1.25 4.81 -0.56
N GLN A 80 -2.14 5.80 -0.50
CA GLN A 80 -2.76 6.22 0.74
C GLN A 80 -4.01 5.37 0.97
N ALA A 81 -3.95 4.49 1.96
CA ALA A 81 -5.09 3.68 2.36
C ALA A 81 -6.09 4.54 3.12
N ASP A 82 -7.33 4.58 2.63
CA ASP A 82 -8.47 5.11 3.38
C ASP A 82 -9.01 3.94 4.21
N LEU A 83 -8.88 4.00 5.54
CA LEU A 83 -9.44 2.99 6.45
C LEU A 83 -10.94 2.82 6.18
N CYS A 84 -11.41 1.58 6.09
CA CYS A 84 -12.82 1.24 6.24
C CYS A 84 -13.19 1.17 7.71
#